data_AF-A0A1Q7ZD30-F1
#
_entry.id   AF-A0A1Q7ZD30-F1
#
_cell.length_a   1.000
_cell.length_b   1.000
_cell.length_c   1.000
_cell.angle_alpha   90.00
_cell.angle_beta   90.00
_cell.angle_gamma   90.00
#
_symmetry.space_group_name_H-M   'P 1'
#
loop_
_entity.id
_entity.type
_entity.pdbx_description
1 polymer ?
#
loop_
_entity_poly.entity_id
_entity_poly.type
_entity_poly.pdbx_seq_one_letter_code
_entity_poly.pdbx_strand_id
1 'polypeptide(L)'
;MAEGGTRRGSVLPGFGLSMGFTLTYLGLIVLIPLSTILLKTATLTWGQFWDTVTAPRTLAAYRLSFYASFMAALINAVFGLLVAWVLERYDFPGKRLVDGLVDLPFALPTAVAGIVLTTFYAGNGWIGQYLEPRGIKVAYTPLGIVVALTFIGLPFVVRTVQPVLRDLDIQVEGAAASLGASRLQTFLRVILPEILPATLTGFTLAFARALGEYGSVIFIAGNMPMRSEITPLLIMTKL
;
A
#
# COMPACT_ATOMS: atom_id res chain seq x y z
N MET A 1 -37.28 12.71 42.57
CA MET A 1 -37.23 11.54 41.68
C MET A 1 -35.81 11.45 41.16
N ALA A 2 -35.07 10.41 41.57
CA ALA A 2 -33.63 10.31 41.41
C ALA A 2 -33.24 9.85 39.99
N GLU A 3 -32.37 10.62 39.33
CA GLU A 3 -31.66 10.19 38.12
C GLU A 3 -30.56 9.20 38.51
N GLY A 4 -30.86 7.91 38.40
CA GLY A 4 -29.89 6.83 38.52
C GLY A 4 -29.01 6.78 37.27
N GLY A 5 -27.83 7.42 37.33
CA GLY A 5 -26.77 7.27 36.33
C GLY A 5 -26.35 5.82 36.21
N THR A 6 -26.75 5.17 35.12
CA THR A 6 -26.34 3.81 34.78
C THR A 6 -24.84 3.81 34.47
N ARG A 7 -24.03 3.40 35.46
CA ARG A 7 -22.65 2.99 35.24
C ARG A 7 -22.66 1.88 34.20
N ARG A 8 -22.19 2.18 32.98
CA ARG A 8 -21.90 1.17 31.95
C ARG A 8 -20.88 0.20 32.54
N GLY A 9 -21.34 -0.94 33.05
CA GLY A 9 -20.48 -2.02 33.51
C GLY A 9 -19.64 -2.49 32.33
N SER A 10 -18.31 -2.44 32.46
CA SER A 10 -17.44 -3.01 31.45
C SER A 10 -17.71 -4.51 31.36
N VAL A 11 -17.91 -5.01 30.14
CA VAL A 11 -18.20 -6.43 29.86
C VAL A 11 -17.10 -7.35 30.39
N LEU A 12 -15.88 -6.83 30.57
CA LEU A 12 -14.77 -7.49 31.26
C LEU A 12 -14.60 -6.90 32.67
N PRO A 13 -14.55 -7.73 33.74
CA PRO A 13 -14.14 -7.26 35.06
C PRO A 13 -12.68 -6.76 34.99
N GLY A 14 -12.40 -5.59 35.56
CA GLY A 14 -11.05 -5.02 35.59
C GLY A 14 -10.61 -4.28 34.32
N PHE A 15 -11.52 -3.59 33.63
CA PHE A 15 -11.24 -2.77 32.44
C PHE A 15 -9.95 -1.92 32.54
N GLY A 16 -9.67 -1.31 33.69
CA GLY A 16 -8.44 -0.53 33.88
C GLY A 16 -7.16 -1.37 33.82
N LEU A 17 -7.16 -2.57 34.42
CA LEU A 17 -6.00 -3.47 34.43
C LEU A 17 -5.81 -4.14 33.06
N SER A 18 -6.89 -4.61 32.44
CA SER A 18 -6.81 -5.24 31.11
C SER A 18 -6.45 -4.24 30.02
N MET A 19 -6.99 -3.01 30.07
CA MET A 19 -6.60 -1.94 29.16
C MET A 19 -5.18 -1.46 29.42
N GLY A 20 -4.77 -1.27 30.68
CA GLY A 20 -3.40 -0.90 31.04
C GLY A 20 -2.37 -1.93 30.59
N PHE A 21 -2.65 -3.22 30.80
CA PHE A 21 -1.82 -4.30 30.29
C PHE A 21 -1.74 -4.31 28.77
N THR A 22 -2.88 -4.20 28.07
CA THR A 22 -2.93 -4.20 26.60
C THR A 22 -2.16 -3.03 26.01
N LEU A 23 -2.35 -1.81 26.53
CA LEU A 23 -1.64 -0.62 26.08
C LEU A 23 -0.14 -0.71 26.36
N THR A 24 0.25 -1.22 27.54
CA THR A 24 1.66 -1.41 27.88
C THR A 24 2.29 -2.45 26.98
N TYR A 25 1.64 -3.59 26.77
CA TYR A 25 2.13 -4.67 25.93
C TYR A 25 2.31 -4.25 24.47
N LEU A 26 1.26 -3.69 23.85
CA LEU A 26 1.34 -3.16 22.48
C LEU A 26 2.33 -2.00 22.38
N GLY A 27 2.36 -1.14 23.39
CA GLY A 27 3.32 -0.04 23.50
C GLY A 27 4.75 -0.55 23.51
N LEU A 28 5.08 -1.55 24.32
CA LEU A 28 6.43 -2.12 24.38
C LEU A 28 6.83 -2.77 23.05
N ILE A 29 5.93 -3.51 22.40
CA ILE A 29 6.20 -4.13 21.09
C ILE A 29 6.61 -3.10 20.03
N VAL A 30 5.98 -1.93 20.04
CA VAL A 30 6.27 -0.85 19.07
C VAL A 30 7.45 0.01 19.53
N LEU A 31 7.48 0.39 20.80
CA LEU A 31 8.45 1.34 21.33
C LEU A 31 9.84 0.73 21.49
N ILE A 32 9.98 -0.57 21.78
CA ILE A 32 11.31 -1.20 21.92
C ILE A 32 12.10 -1.10 20.59
N PRO A 33 11.61 -1.58 19.43
CA PRO A 33 12.34 -1.45 18.17
C PRO A 33 12.58 0.01 17.75
N LEU A 34 11.62 0.92 18.00
CA LEU A 34 11.82 2.33 17.69
C LEU A 34 12.89 2.98 18.58
N SER A 35 12.92 2.60 19.85
CA SER A 35 13.92 3.08 20.80
C SER A 35 15.32 2.57 20.45
N THR A 36 15.46 1.31 20.00
CA THR A 36 16.77 0.79 19.59
C THR A 36 17.33 1.52 18.37
N ILE A 37 16.48 1.96 17.44
CA ILE A 37 16.91 2.83 16.31
C ILE A 37 17.47 4.16 16.84
N LEU A 38 16.77 4.81 17.78
CA LEU A 38 17.23 6.07 18.37
C LEU A 38 18.53 5.92 19.16
N LEU A 39 18.62 4.88 20.01
CA LEU A 39 19.81 4.60 20.81
C LEU A 39 21.02 4.27 19.94
N LYS A 40 20.84 3.48 18.87
CA LYS A 40 21.92 3.17 17.92
C LYS A 40 22.35 4.40 17.13
N THR A 41 21.40 5.27 16.76
CA THR A 41 21.72 6.52 16.08
C THR A 41 22.48 7.47 16.99
N ALA A 42 22.16 7.50 18.30
CA ALA A 42 22.83 8.33 19.29
C ALA A 42 24.30 7.94 19.55
N THR A 43 24.74 6.75 19.12
CA THR A 43 26.18 6.38 19.18
C THR A 43 27.01 7.02 18.06
N LEU A 44 26.37 7.60 17.05
CA LEU A 44 27.04 8.30 15.95
C LEU A 44 27.28 9.75 16.32
N THR A 45 28.44 10.29 15.95
CA THR A 45 28.64 11.73 15.96
C THR A 45 27.76 12.40 14.90
N TRP A 46 27.41 13.69 15.10
CA TRP A 46 26.59 14.42 14.14
C TRP A 46 27.17 14.42 12.72
N GLY A 47 28.49 14.55 12.59
CA GLY A 47 29.18 14.46 11.29
C GLY A 47 29.01 13.10 10.62
N GLN A 48 29.26 12.01 11.36
CA GLN A 48 29.08 10.64 10.84
C GLN A 48 27.63 10.36 10.44
N PHE A 49 26.66 10.86 11.22
CA PHE A 49 25.24 10.77 10.88
C PHE A 49 24.97 11.48 9.55
N TRP A 50 25.38 12.75 9.45
CA TRP A 50 25.17 13.56 8.25
C TRP A 50 25.80 12.90 7.01
N ASP A 51 27.07 12.52 7.09
CA ASP A 51 27.78 11.86 5.98
C ASP A 51 27.09 10.55 5.56
N THR A 52 26.52 9.81 6.51
CA THR A 52 25.82 8.55 6.22
C THR A 52 24.49 8.78 5.50
N VAL A 53 23.69 9.76 5.95
CA VAL A 53 22.36 10.06 5.36
C VAL A 53 22.46 10.84 4.05
N THR A 54 23.50 11.66 3.86
CA THR A 54 23.73 12.42 2.63
C THR A 54 24.68 11.73 1.65
N ALA A 55 25.16 10.52 1.97
CA ALA A 55 25.99 9.77 1.04
C ALA A 55 25.26 9.61 -0.32
N PRO A 56 25.95 9.77 -1.46
CA PRO A 56 25.32 9.72 -2.79
C PRO A 56 24.49 8.45 -3.04
N ARG A 57 24.97 7.31 -2.54
CA ARG A 57 24.28 6.01 -2.61
C ARG A 57 23.00 6.01 -1.78
N THR A 58 23.04 6.57 -0.57
CA THR A 58 21.87 6.69 0.31
C THR A 58 20.80 7.57 -0.33
N LEU A 59 21.19 8.73 -0.87
CA LEU A 59 20.26 9.65 -1.55
C LEU A 59 19.65 9.02 -2.81
N ALA A 60 20.44 8.27 -3.59
CA ALA A 60 19.92 7.55 -4.74
C ALA A 60 18.88 6.48 -4.34
N ALA A 61 19.14 5.75 -3.25
CA ALA A 61 18.21 4.76 -2.71
C ALA A 61 16.93 5.40 -2.17
N TYR A 62 17.03 6.54 -1.45
CA TYR A 62 15.86 7.31 -1.00
C TYR A 62 15.02 7.76 -2.18
N ARG A 63 15.65 8.38 -3.20
CA ARG A 63 14.95 8.87 -4.39
C ARG A 63 14.22 7.73 -5.09
N LEU A 64 14.88 6.59 -5.28
CA LEU A 64 14.27 5.43 -5.93
C LEU A 64 13.10 4.88 -5.10
N SER A 65 13.28 4.65 -3.80
CA SER A 65 12.24 4.12 -2.92
C SER A 65 11.01 5.03 -2.88
N PHE A 66 11.20 6.34 -2.64
CA PHE A 66 10.10 7.28 -2.60
C PHE A 66 9.39 7.39 -3.95
N TYR A 67 10.15 7.53 -5.04
CA TYR A 67 9.58 7.67 -6.38
C TYR A 67 8.82 6.40 -6.79
N ALA A 68 9.42 5.22 -6.62
CA ALA A 68 8.80 3.96 -7.02
C ALA A 68 7.54 3.67 -6.19
N SER A 69 7.58 3.87 -4.87
CA SER A 69 6.41 3.70 -4.00
C SER A 69 5.31 4.70 -4.32
N PHE A 70 5.65 5.96 -4.60
CA PHE A 70 4.68 6.98 -4.96
C PHE A 70 4.00 6.68 -6.30
N MET A 71 4.78 6.29 -7.32
CA MET A 71 4.25 5.86 -8.62
C MET A 71 3.36 4.62 -8.50
N ALA A 72 3.79 3.62 -7.73
CA ALA A 72 3.01 2.42 -7.48
C ALA A 72 1.69 2.74 -6.76
N ALA A 73 1.72 3.60 -5.74
CA ALA A 73 0.53 4.03 -5.03
C ALA A 73 -0.43 4.84 -5.93
N LEU A 74 0.09 5.67 -6.84
CA LEU A 74 -0.73 6.41 -7.79
C LEU A 74 -1.42 5.48 -8.79
N ILE A 75 -0.68 4.49 -9.33
CA ILE A 75 -1.24 3.42 -10.16
C ILE A 75 -2.33 2.69 -9.38
N ASN A 76 -2.05 2.31 -8.13
CA ASN A 76 -3.04 1.63 -7.28
C ASN A 76 -4.26 2.49 -6.99
N ALA A 77 -4.13 3.80 -6.81
CA ALA A 77 -5.26 4.70 -6.60
C ALA A 77 -6.21 4.68 -7.80
N VAL A 78 -5.66 4.76 -9.01
CA VAL A 78 -6.47 4.74 -10.25
C VAL A 78 -7.04 3.35 -10.51
N PHE A 79 -6.20 2.31 -10.59
CA PHE A 79 -6.64 0.97 -10.95
C PHE A 79 -7.40 0.27 -9.82
N GLY A 80 -7.02 0.50 -8.57
CA GLY A 80 -7.75 -0.01 -7.40
C GLY A 80 -9.13 0.62 -7.26
N LEU A 81 -9.28 1.91 -7.57
CA LEU A 81 -10.60 2.54 -7.67
C LEU A 81 -11.45 1.90 -8.77
N LEU A 82 -10.88 1.68 -9.97
CA LEU A 82 -11.59 1.02 -11.07
C LEU A 82 -12.01 -0.42 -10.72
N VAL A 83 -11.13 -1.17 -10.07
CA VAL A 83 -11.43 -2.54 -9.62
C VAL A 83 -12.53 -2.53 -8.55
N ALA A 84 -12.43 -1.66 -7.54
CA ALA A 84 -13.46 -1.50 -6.52
C ALA A 84 -14.81 -1.11 -7.15
N TRP A 85 -14.80 -0.20 -8.12
CA TRP A 85 -15.97 0.19 -8.87
C TRP A 85 -16.64 -0.99 -9.56
N VAL A 86 -15.86 -1.76 -10.33
CA VAL A 86 -16.38 -2.90 -11.08
C VAL A 86 -16.94 -3.97 -10.15
N LEU A 87 -16.25 -4.24 -9.05
CA LEU A 87 -16.67 -5.25 -8.07
C LEU A 87 -17.92 -4.83 -7.29
N GLU A 88 -18.12 -3.55 -6.98
CA GLU A 88 -19.32 -3.13 -6.24
C GLU A 88 -20.50 -2.81 -7.16
N ARG A 89 -20.28 -2.22 -8.34
CA ARG A 89 -21.35 -1.69 -9.21
C ARG A 89 -21.85 -2.67 -10.28
N TYR A 90 -21.08 -3.69 -10.64
CA TYR A 90 -21.49 -4.66 -11.67
C TYR A 90 -21.64 -6.07 -11.10
N ASP A 91 -22.62 -6.80 -11.63
CA ASP A 91 -22.82 -8.22 -11.38
C ASP A 91 -22.46 -9.02 -12.63
N PHE A 92 -21.53 -9.96 -12.47
CA PHE A 92 -21.01 -10.78 -13.56
C PHE A 92 -20.58 -12.16 -13.03
N PRO A 93 -20.60 -13.20 -13.89
CA PRO A 93 -20.17 -14.54 -13.48
C PRO A 93 -18.68 -14.52 -13.06
N GLY A 94 -18.37 -15.13 -11.91
CA GLY A 94 -16.99 -15.17 -11.39
C GLY A 94 -16.56 -13.98 -10.53
N LYS A 95 -17.44 -13.00 -10.27
CA LYS A 95 -17.18 -11.84 -9.38
C LYS A 95 -16.52 -12.20 -8.05
N ARG A 96 -16.97 -13.27 -7.38
CA ARG A 96 -16.38 -13.76 -6.12
C ARG A 96 -14.93 -14.24 -6.27
N LEU A 97 -14.60 -14.86 -7.40
CA LEU A 97 -13.24 -15.29 -7.68
C LEU A 97 -12.34 -14.07 -7.90
N VAL A 98 -12.80 -13.11 -8.70
CA VAL A 98 -12.05 -11.87 -8.94
C VAL A 98 -11.84 -11.08 -7.65
N ASP A 99 -12.87 -10.93 -6.83
CA ASP A 99 -12.76 -10.29 -5.52
C ASP A 99 -11.76 -11.01 -4.60
N GLY A 100 -11.77 -12.34 -4.58
CA GLY A 100 -10.76 -13.12 -3.85
C GLY A 100 -9.33 -12.97 -4.40
N LEU A 101 -9.17 -12.85 -5.73
CA LEU A 101 -7.87 -12.61 -6.36
C LEU A 101 -7.27 -11.26 -5.99
N VAL A 102 -8.09 -10.27 -5.63
CA VAL A 102 -7.58 -8.99 -5.11
C VAL A 102 -6.77 -9.19 -3.83
N ASP A 103 -7.14 -10.14 -2.96
CA ASP A 103 -6.43 -10.37 -1.69
C ASP A 103 -5.23 -11.33 -1.82
N LEU A 104 -4.99 -11.84 -3.03
CA LEU A 104 -3.87 -12.75 -3.31
C LEU A 104 -2.51 -12.20 -2.86
N PRO A 105 -2.19 -10.90 -3.01
CA PRO A 105 -0.94 -10.33 -2.49
C PRO A 105 -0.78 -10.43 -0.97
N PHE A 106 -1.87 -10.51 -0.20
CA PHE A 106 -1.82 -10.70 1.26
C PHE A 106 -1.63 -12.16 1.67
N ALA A 107 -2.12 -13.08 0.86
CA ALA A 107 -1.98 -14.52 1.10
C ALA A 107 -0.58 -15.04 0.75
N LEU A 108 0.11 -14.38 -0.18
CA LEU A 108 1.43 -14.82 -0.64
C LEU A 108 2.58 -14.26 0.21
N PRO A 109 3.61 -15.07 0.51
CA PRO A 109 4.89 -14.52 0.92
C PRO A 109 5.41 -13.54 -0.13
N THR A 110 5.83 -12.34 0.27
CA THR A 110 6.25 -11.30 -0.69
C THR A 110 7.44 -11.73 -1.56
N ALA A 111 8.34 -12.55 -1.02
CA ALA A 111 9.42 -13.18 -1.76
C ALA A 111 8.91 -14.03 -2.94
N VAL A 112 7.86 -14.82 -2.71
CA VAL A 112 7.24 -15.65 -3.76
C VAL A 112 6.64 -14.76 -4.85
N ALA A 113 5.95 -13.68 -4.46
CA ALA A 113 5.43 -12.71 -5.42
C ALA A 113 6.56 -12.09 -6.27
N GLY A 114 7.69 -11.72 -5.66
CA GLY A 114 8.87 -11.21 -6.36
C GLY A 114 9.43 -12.18 -7.39
N ILE A 115 9.61 -13.46 -7.03
CA ILE A 115 10.12 -14.50 -7.94
C ILE A 115 9.16 -14.75 -9.11
N VAL A 116 7.86 -14.84 -8.83
CA VAL A 116 6.83 -15.04 -9.85
C VAL A 116 6.81 -13.86 -10.82
N LEU A 117 6.75 -12.63 -10.32
CA LEU A 117 6.76 -11.44 -11.17
C LEU A 117 8.03 -11.35 -12.00
N THR A 118 9.21 -11.66 -11.42
CA THR A 118 10.48 -11.70 -12.15
C THR A 118 10.42 -12.72 -13.29
N THR A 119 9.88 -13.91 -13.03
CA THR A 119 9.75 -14.97 -14.03
C THR A 119 8.81 -14.58 -15.17
N PHE A 120 7.71 -13.89 -14.86
CA PHE A 120 6.75 -13.40 -15.85
C PHE A 120 7.35 -12.29 -16.74
N TYR A 121 8.12 -11.39 -16.14
CA TYR A 121 8.65 -10.19 -16.77
C TYR A 121 10.09 -10.30 -17.28
N ALA A 122 10.76 -11.44 -17.06
CA ALA A 122 12.05 -11.77 -17.66
C ALA A 122 11.93 -11.88 -19.18
N GLY A 123 13.04 -11.73 -19.91
CA GLY A 123 13.07 -11.76 -21.38
C GLY A 123 12.53 -13.04 -22.02
N ASN A 124 12.69 -14.17 -21.34
CA ASN A 124 12.12 -15.47 -21.72
C ASN A 124 10.79 -15.77 -20.99
N GLY A 125 10.30 -14.82 -20.21
CA GLY A 125 9.04 -14.89 -19.47
C GLY A 125 7.84 -14.63 -20.35
N TRP A 126 6.66 -15.01 -19.85
CA TRP A 126 5.41 -14.94 -20.60
C TRP A 126 5.07 -13.53 -21.10
N ILE A 127 5.39 -12.51 -20.29
CA ILE A 127 5.14 -11.10 -20.62
C ILE A 127 6.41 -10.44 -21.17
N GLY A 128 7.55 -10.68 -20.52
CA GLY A 128 8.80 -10.00 -20.89
C GLY A 128 9.28 -10.31 -22.31
N GLN A 129 8.99 -11.49 -22.85
CA GLN A 129 9.29 -11.85 -24.25
C GLN A 129 8.68 -10.89 -25.28
N TYR A 130 7.56 -10.24 -24.96
CA TYR A 130 6.93 -9.27 -25.84
C TYR A 130 7.40 -7.83 -25.57
N LEU A 131 7.84 -7.54 -24.36
CA LEU A 131 8.26 -6.20 -23.95
C LEU A 131 9.73 -5.91 -24.28
N GLU A 132 10.61 -6.90 -24.08
CA GLU A 132 12.05 -6.70 -24.26
C GLU A 132 12.46 -6.40 -25.71
N PRO A 133 11.87 -7.02 -26.76
CA PRO A 133 12.13 -6.63 -28.15
C PRO A 133 11.73 -5.19 -28.48
N ARG A 134 10.84 -4.59 -27.68
CA ARG A 134 10.41 -3.18 -27.79
C ARG A 134 11.26 -2.23 -26.93
N GLY A 135 12.33 -2.74 -26.32
CA GLY A 135 13.23 -1.99 -25.45
C GLY A 135 12.73 -1.79 -24.02
N ILE A 136 11.60 -2.40 -23.63
CA ILE A 136 11.02 -2.26 -22.30
C ILE A 136 11.47 -3.44 -21.44
N LYS A 137 12.48 -3.23 -20.61
CA LYS A 137 12.93 -4.21 -19.62
C LYS A 137 12.25 -3.94 -18.28
N VAL A 138 11.51 -4.92 -17.78
CA VAL A 138 10.81 -4.81 -16.49
C VAL A 138 11.60 -5.52 -15.40
N ALA A 139 11.91 -6.81 -15.58
CA ALA A 139 12.74 -7.55 -14.63
C ALA A 139 14.15 -6.93 -14.50
N TYR A 140 14.67 -6.90 -13.28
CA TYR A 140 15.97 -6.34 -12.90
C TYR A 140 16.14 -4.84 -13.14
N THR A 141 15.04 -4.08 -13.19
CA THR A 141 15.06 -2.62 -13.41
C THR A 141 14.22 -1.88 -12.38
N PRO A 142 14.35 -0.54 -12.27
CA PRO A 142 13.44 0.30 -11.48
C PRO A 142 11.96 0.13 -11.85
N LEU A 143 11.66 -0.20 -13.12
CA LEU A 143 10.29 -0.44 -13.56
C LEU A 143 9.69 -1.69 -12.90
N GLY A 144 10.49 -2.76 -12.77
CA GLY A 144 10.09 -3.97 -12.06
C GLY A 144 9.75 -3.72 -10.59
N ILE A 145 10.45 -2.78 -9.95
CA ILE A 145 10.14 -2.34 -8.58
C ILE A 145 8.73 -1.74 -8.53
N VAL A 146 8.41 -0.80 -9.42
CA VAL A 146 7.07 -0.20 -9.49
C VAL A 146 6.00 -1.27 -9.68
N VAL A 147 6.23 -2.23 -10.59
CA VAL A 147 5.28 -3.32 -10.85
C VAL A 147 5.03 -4.19 -9.61
N ALA A 148 6.09 -4.57 -8.88
CA ALA A 148 5.94 -5.36 -7.66
C ALA A 148 5.22 -4.59 -6.55
N LEU A 149 5.54 -3.30 -6.38
CA LEU A 149 4.88 -2.44 -5.41
C LEU A 149 3.41 -2.17 -5.77
N THR A 150 3.08 -2.06 -7.06
CA THR A 150 1.69 -1.99 -7.54
C THR A 150 0.94 -3.26 -7.16
N PHE A 151 1.50 -4.44 -7.45
CA PHE A 151 0.88 -5.72 -7.12
C PHE A 151 0.56 -5.84 -5.62
N ILE A 152 1.49 -5.46 -4.74
CA ILE A 152 1.29 -5.54 -3.28
C ILE A 152 0.37 -4.45 -2.77
N GLY A 153 0.38 -3.26 -3.36
CA GLY A 153 -0.36 -2.10 -2.87
C GLY A 153 -1.81 -2.01 -3.36
N LEU A 154 -2.16 -2.68 -4.47
CA LEU A 154 -3.52 -2.68 -5.04
C LEU A 154 -4.63 -2.99 -4.03
N PRO A 155 -4.51 -4.04 -3.18
CA PRO A 155 -5.62 -4.44 -2.31
C PRO A 155 -5.95 -3.39 -1.26
N PHE A 156 -4.97 -2.58 -0.82
CA PHE A 156 -5.20 -1.49 0.13
C PHE A 156 -6.17 -0.45 -0.42
N VAL A 157 -6.06 -0.11 -1.70
CA VAL A 157 -6.99 0.84 -2.33
C VAL A 157 -8.36 0.20 -2.48
N VAL A 158 -8.42 -1.02 -3.02
CA VAL A 158 -9.69 -1.70 -3.28
C VAL A 158 -10.49 -1.87 -1.99
N ARG A 159 -9.88 -2.42 -0.93
CA ARG A 159 -10.54 -2.70 0.34
C ARG A 159 -10.88 -1.44 1.15
N THR A 160 -10.24 -0.30 0.86
CA THR A 160 -10.62 0.99 1.47
C THR A 160 -11.77 1.65 0.74
N VAL A 161 -11.84 1.54 -0.59
CA VAL A 161 -12.86 2.22 -1.41
C VAL A 161 -14.16 1.41 -1.48
N GLN A 162 -14.09 0.07 -1.48
CA GLN A 162 -15.27 -0.81 -1.59
C GLN A 162 -16.36 -0.52 -0.54
N PRO A 163 -16.08 -0.39 0.77
CA PRO A 163 -17.12 -0.11 1.76
C PRO A 163 -17.86 1.19 1.49
N VAL A 164 -17.13 2.24 1.07
CA VAL A 164 -17.71 3.55 0.76
C VAL A 164 -18.58 3.48 -0.50
N LEU A 165 -18.15 2.74 -1.52
CA LEU A 165 -18.96 2.50 -2.72
C LEU A 165 -20.23 1.70 -2.43
N ARG A 166 -20.19 0.80 -1.45
CA ARG A 166 -21.34 -0.02 -1.05
C ARG A 166 -22.37 0.77 -0.24
N ASP A 167 -21.91 1.67 0.62
CA ASP A 167 -22.77 2.53 1.44
C ASP A 167 -23.39 3.69 0.62
N LEU A 168 -22.79 4.04 -0.51
CA LEU A 168 -23.26 5.04 -1.46
C LEU A 168 -24.61 4.64 -2.09
N ASP A 169 -25.70 5.25 -1.62
CA ASP A 169 -27.07 4.97 -2.06
C ASP A 169 -27.25 5.28 -3.56
N ILE A 170 -27.71 4.28 -4.31
CA ILE A 170 -28.09 4.38 -5.73
C ILE A 170 -29.12 5.48 -5.97
N GLN A 171 -29.95 5.83 -4.97
CA GLN A 171 -30.92 6.91 -5.06
C GLN A 171 -30.28 8.28 -5.33
N VAL A 172 -29.06 8.53 -4.83
CA VAL A 172 -28.35 9.80 -5.06
C VAL A 172 -27.98 9.94 -6.55
N GLU A 173 -27.62 8.83 -7.20
CA GLU A 173 -27.36 8.79 -8.65
C GLU A 173 -28.65 9.03 -9.44
N GLY A 174 -29.76 8.43 -9.00
CA GLY A 174 -31.09 8.62 -9.60
C GLY A 174 -31.62 10.05 -9.47
N ALA A 175 -31.34 10.72 -8.35
CA ALA A 175 -31.67 12.12 -8.14
C ALA A 175 -30.89 13.04 -9.09
N ALA A 176 -29.58 12.81 -9.25
CA ALA A 176 -28.75 13.55 -10.19
C ALA A 176 -29.24 13.37 -11.65
N ALA A 177 -29.58 12.14 -12.03
CA ALA A 177 -30.16 11.86 -13.36
C ALA A 177 -31.51 12.57 -13.57
N SER A 178 -32.37 12.62 -12.54
CA SER A 178 -33.66 13.32 -12.59
C SER A 178 -33.51 14.84 -12.74
N LEU A 179 -32.41 15.41 -12.24
CA LEU A 179 -32.04 16.82 -12.43
C LEU A 179 -31.38 17.10 -13.79
N GLY A 180 -31.32 16.12 -14.70
CA GLY A 180 -30.76 16.25 -16.04
C GLY A 180 -29.23 16.12 -16.10
N ALA A 181 -28.58 15.64 -15.03
CA ALA A 181 -27.15 15.42 -15.06
C ALA A 181 -26.78 14.24 -15.98
N SER A 182 -25.77 14.45 -16.82
CA SER A 182 -25.15 13.36 -17.59
C SER A 182 -24.39 12.40 -16.66
N ARG A 183 -24.16 11.16 -17.09
CA ARG A 183 -23.40 10.15 -16.32
C ARG A 183 -22.03 10.64 -15.86
N LEU A 184 -21.34 11.42 -16.72
CA LEU A 184 -20.05 12.00 -16.37
C LEU A 184 -20.17 13.09 -15.31
N GLN A 185 -21.23 13.90 -15.35
CA GLN A 185 -21.49 14.90 -14.31
C GLN A 185 -21.85 14.25 -12.98
N THR A 186 -22.70 13.21 -12.98
CA THR A 186 -23.01 12.42 -11.79
C THR A 186 -21.74 11.84 -11.19
N PHE A 187 -20.89 11.22 -12.02
CA PHE A 187 -19.61 10.70 -11.55
C PHE A 187 -18.71 11.80 -10.96
N LEU A 188 -18.42 12.87 -11.71
CA LEU A 188 -17.45 13.87 -11.29
C LEU A 188 -17.92 14.77 -10.13
N ARG A 189 -19.22 15.04 -10.02
CA ARG A 189 -19.76 16.02 -9.06
C ARG A 189 -20.46 15.40 -7.85
N VAL A 190 -20.88 14.15 -7.94
CA VAL A 190 -21.61 13.47 -6.86
C VAL A 190 -20.74 12.36 -6.30
N ILE A 191 -20.35 11.41 -7.16
CA ILE A 191 -19.72 10.17 -6.71
C ILE A 191 -18.24 10.35 -6.37
N LEU A 192 -17.48 11.01 -7.25
CA LEU A 192 -16.04 11.20 -7.10
C LEU A 192 -15.68 11.96 -5.81
N PRO A 193 -16.36 13.07 -5.44
CA PRO A 193 -16.10 13.75 -4.17
C PRO A 193 -16.32 12.88 -2.94
N GLU A 194 -17.27 11.95 -3.00
CA GLU A 194 -17.62 11.07 -1.88
C GLU A 194 -16.62 9.92 -1.70
N ILE A 195 -16.11 9.36 -2.81
CA ILE A 195 -15.10 8.29 -2.77
C ILE A 195 -13.65 8.81 -2.71
N LEU A 196 -13.42 10.10 -2.95
CA LEU A 196 -12.08 10.69 -2.96
C LEU A 196 -11.36 10.55 -1.61
N PRO A 197 -11.97 10.82 -0.44
CA PRO A 197 -11.32 10.61 0.86
C PRO A 197 -10.89 9.15 1.08
N ALA A 198 -11.73 8.19 0.67
CA ALA A 198 -11.43 6.76 0.73
C ALA A 198 -10.27 6.39 -0.22
N THR A 199 -10.27 6.96 -1.43
CA THR A 199 -9.22 6.73 -2.42
C THR A 199 -7.87 7.29 -1.94
N LEU A 200 -7.85 8.48 -1.33
CA LEU A 200 -6.65 9.08 -0.73
C LEU A 200 -6.15 8.27 0.47
N THR A 201 -7.06 7.72 1.27
CA THR A 201 -6.71 6.82 2.38
C THR A 201 -6.07 5.54 1.84
N GLY A 202 -6.68 4.92 0.82
CA GLY A 202 -6.13 3.76 0.14
C GLY A 202 -4.76 4.03 -0.48
N PHE A 203 -4.59 5.18 -1.15
CA PHE A 203 -3.31 5.65 -1.69
C PHE A 203 -2.25 5.73 -0.59
N THR A 204 -2.59 6.35 0.54
CA THR A 204 -1.66 6.55 1.66
C THR A 204 -1.24 5.21 2.27
N LEU A 205 -2.17 4.28 2.44
CA LEU A 205 -1.88 2.92 2.92
C LEU A 205 -1.01 2.13 1.94
N ALA A 206 -1.32 2.18 0.64
CA ALA A 206 -0.52 1.55 -0.40
C ALA A 206 0.90 2.13 -0.47
N PHE A 207 1.03 3.45 -0.35
CA PHE A 207 2.31 4.16 -0.33
C PHE A 207 3.15 3.78 0.90
N ALA A 208 2.55 3.81 2.09
CA ALA A 208 3.21 3.43 3.34
C ALA A 208 3.69 1.97 3.28
N ARG A 209 2.84 1.06 2.78
CA ARG A 209 3.20 -0.35 2.61
C ARG A 209 4.34 -0.53 1.61
N ALA A 210 4.31 0.20 0.49
CA ALA A 210 5.31 0.12 -0.57
C ALA A 210 6.68 0.65 -0.12
N LEU A 211 6.74 1.73 0.67
CA LEU A 211 7.99 2.26 1.23
C LEU A 211 8.75 1.25 2.09
N GLY A 212 8.02 0.43 2.86
CA GLY A 212 8.60 -0.60 3.72
C GLY A 212 8.82 -1.95 3.04
N GLU A 213 8.53 -2.08 1.75
CA GLU A 213 8.61 -3.36 1.06
C GLU A 213 10.06 -3.73 0.70
N TYR A 214 10.43 -4.97 1.03
CA TYR A 214 11.74 -5.54 0.76
C TYR A 214 11.65 -6.89 0.05
N GLY A 215 10.80 -7.79 0.54
CA GLY A 215 10.83 -9.21 0.16
C GLY A 215 10.52 -9.49 -1.30
N SER A 216 9.58 -8.77 -1.91
CA SER A 216 9.30 -8.89 -3.36
C SER A 216 10.35 -8.15 -4.21
N VAL A 217 10.79 -6.99 -3.74
CA VAL A 217 11.66 -6.09 -4.49
C VAL A 217 13.05 -6.67 -4.68
N ILE A 218 13.60 -7.38 -3.69
CA ILE A 218 14.94 -7.97 -3.81
C ILE A 218 15.06 -8.96 -4.99
N PHE A 219 13.99 -9.66 -5.37
CA PHE A 219 14.04 -10.62 -6.47
C PHE A 219 13.85 -9.98 -7.85
N ILE A 220 13.03 -8.92 -7.93
CA ILE A 220 12.71 -8.27 -9.21
C ILE A 220 13.60 -7.07 -9.53
N ALA A 221 14.22 -6.46 -8.52
CA ALA A 221 15.17 -5.38 -8.70
C ALA A 221 16.53 -5.94 -9.13
N GLY A 222 17.25 -5.17 -9.96
CA GLY A 222 18.65 -5.50 -10.29
C GLY A 222 19.61 -5.30 -9.12
N ASN A 223 19.15 -4.70 -8.01
CA ASN A 223 19.91 -4.40 -6.79
C ASN A 223 21.24 -3.67 -7.03
N MET A 224 21.36 -2.95 -8.15
CA MET A 224 22.57 -2.23 -8.52
C MET A 224 22.64 -0.90 -7.75
N PRO A 225 23.76 -0.63 -7.02
CA PRO A 225 23.99 0.66 -6.38
C PRO A 225 23.80 1.81 -7.37
N MET A 226 23.23 2.91 -6.89
CA MET A 226 22.93 4.12 -7.69
C MET A 226 21.87 3.94 -8.80
N ARG A 227 21.32 2.75 -9.03
CA ARG A 227 20.35 2.50 -10.11
C ARG A 227 19.05 1.86 -9.67
N SER A 228 19.13 0.70 -9.01
CA SER A 228 17.96 -0.13 -8.70
C SER A 228 18.02 -0.69 -7.28
N GLU A 229 18.74 -0.03 -6.39
CA GLU A 229 18.86 -0.38 -4.98
C GLU A 229 17.89 0.45 -4.15
N ILE A 230 16.99 -0.21 -3.43
CA ILE A 230 16.04 0.43 -2.54
C ILE A 230 16.61 0.65 -1.13
N THR A 231 16.05 1.61 -0.42
CA THR A 231 16.45 1.96 0.96
C THR A 231 16.44 0.78 1.93
N PRO A 232 15.39 -0.08 1.97
CA PRO A 232 15.39 -1.25 2.85
C PRO A 232 16.55 -2.23 2.58
N LEU A 233 16.91 -2.43 1.30
CA LEU A 233 18.05 -3.26 0.93
C LEU A 233 19.37 -2.62 1.39
N LEU A 234 19.53 -1.32 1.16
CA LEU A 234 20.73 -0.59 1.60
C LEU A 234 20.94 -0.74 3.12
N ILE A 235 19.88 -0.60 3.91
CA ILE A 235 19.93 -0.79 5.36
C ILE A 235 20.41 -2.21 5.70
N MET A 236 19.83 -3.23 5.07
CA MET A 236 20.23 -4.63 5.30
C MET A 236 21.69 -4.91 4.96
N THR A 237 22.22 -4.30 3.89
CA THR A 237 23.64 -4.45 3.51
C THR A 237 24.62 -3.74 4.44
N LYS A 238 24.14 -2.82 5.29
CA LYS A 238 24.96 -2.04 6.24
C LYS A 238 24.85 -2.51 7.69
N LEU A 239 23.98 -3.47 7.98
CA LEU A 239 23.85 -4.12 9.29
C LEU A 239 24.89 -5.24 9.44
#